data_AF-A0A3B9LD37-F1
#
_entry.id   AF-A0A3B9LD37-F1
#
_cell.length_a   1.000
_cell.length_b   1.000
_cell.length_c   1.000
_cell.angle_alpha   90.00
_cell.angle_beta   90.00
_cell.angle_gamma   90.00
#
_symmetry.space_group_name_H-M   'P 1'
#
loop_
_entity.id
_entity.type
_entity.pdbx_description
1 polymer ?
#
loop_
_entity_poly.entity_id
_entity_poly.type
_entity_poly.pdbx_seq_one_letter_code
_entity_poly.pdbx_strand_id
1 'polypeptide(L)'
;MDRTSLKATQVVAKGVTINSAQFTFADLGTGTLTAGTVLTVINNTATTPIAGTFSNLANGLVFASNGNNFQVSYTGGTGNDLTLTVVP
;
A
#
# COMPACT_ATOMS: atom_id res chain seq x y z
N MET A 1 -4.80 -3.50 -8.83
CA MET A 1 -3.55 -4.26 -9.00
C MET A 1 -3.77 -5.26 -10.12
N ASP A 2 -2.90 -5.26 -11.13
CA ASP A 2 -2.83 -6.34 -12.12
C ASP A 2 -1.63 -7.23 -11.79
N ARG A 3 -1.92 -8.50 -11.50
CA ARG A 3 -0.93 -9.47 -11.01
C ARG A 3 -0.20 -10.18 -12.14
N THR A 4 -0.63 -10.01 -13.39
CA THR A 4 0.09 -10.52 -14.57
C THR A 4 1.36 -9.72 -14.85
N SER A 5 1.39 -8.45 -14.43
CA SER A 5 2.56 -7.56 -14.54
C SER A 5 3.14 -7.15 -13.19
N LEU A 6 2.56 -7.61 -12.07
CA LEU A 6 2.84 -7.16 -10.70
C LEU A 6 2.80 -5.63 -10.54
N LYS A 7 1.98 -4.94 -11.34
CA LYS A 7 1.81 -3.50 -11.26
C LYS A 7 0.59 -3.17 -10.42
N ALA A 8 0.82 -2.61 -9.25
CA ALA A 8 -0.14 -1.70 -8.64
C ALA A 8 0.00 -0.34 -9.34
N THR A 9 -1.10 0.38 -9.57
CA THR A 9 -1.01 1.78 -9.95
C THR A 9 -0.40 2.53 -8.77
N GLN A 10 0.83 2.99 -8.93
CA GLN A 10 1.52 3.80 -7.94
C GLN A 10 1.12 5.27 -8.13
N VAL A 11 0.84 5.95 -7.03
CA VAL A 11 0.77 7.42 -6.99
C VAL A 11 2.14 7.95 -6.57
N VAL A 12 2.70 8.89 -7.34
CA VAL A 12 3.95 9.58 -6.99
C VAL A 12 3.62 11.04 -6.68
N ALA A 13 4.01 11.51 -5.50
CA ALA A 13 3.74 12.88 -5.04
C ALA A 13 4.93 13.44 -4.24
N LYS A 14 5.05 14.77 -4.17
CA LYS A 14 6.07 15.47 -3.37
C LYS A 14 5.42 16.10 -2.14
N GLY A 15 5.19 15.28 -1.13
CA GLY A 15 4.41 15.61 0.06
C GLY A 15 2.99 15.09 -0.06
N VAL A 16 2.49 14.48 1.01
CA VAL A 16 1.18 13.83 1.04
C VAL A 16 0.51 14.14 2.37
N THR A 17 -0.77 14.52 2.32
CA THR A 17 -1.64 14.67 3.48
C THR A 17 -2.94 13.92 3.22
N ILE A 18 -3.34 13.08 4.17
CA ILE A 18 -4.55 12.27 4.11
C ILE A 18 -5.49 12.70 5.23
N ASN A 19 -6.53 13.44 4.87
CA ASN A 19 -7.52 13.98 5.81
C ASN A 19 -8.70 13.02 5.94
N SER A 20 -8.48 11.86 6.57
CA SER A 20 -9.54 10.86 6.83
C SER A 20 -10.24 10.33 5.56
N ALA A 21 -9.50 10.26 4.46
CA ALA A 21 -10.01 9.66 3.23
C ALA A 21 -10.24 8.14 3.39
N GLN A 22 -11.01 7.55 2.49
CA GLN A 22 -11.19 6.10 2.39
C GLN A 22 -10.26 5.51 1.34
N PHE A 23 -9.71 4.33 1.63
CA PHE A 23 -8.92 3.52 0.72
C PHE A 23 -9.78 2.40 0.13
N THR A 24 -9.67 2.16 -1.17
CA THR A 24 -10.30 1.00 -1.82
C THR A 24 -9.23 0.24 -2.59
N PHE A 25 -9.16 -1.06 -2.36
CA PHE A 25 -8.21 -1.94 -3.02
C PHE A 25 -8.94 -2.86 -3.98
N ALA A 26 -8.67 -2.71 -5.28
CA ALA A 26 -9.14 -3.61 -6.31
C ALA A 26 -7.98 -4.52 -6.75
N ASP A 27 -8.05 -5.80 -6.36
CA ASP A 27 -7.20 -6.86 -6.90
C ASP A 27 -7.93 -7.56 -8.04
N LEU A 28 -7.37 -7.50 -9.26
CA LEU A 28 -7.94 -8.09 -10.47
C LEU A 28 -7.22 -9.39 -10.89
N GLY A 29 -6.19 -9.80 -10.14
CA GLY A 29 -5.43 -11.00 -10.47
C GLY A 29 -5.94 -12.25 -9.77
N THR A 30 -5.57 -13.40 -10.32
CA THR A 30 -5.86 -14.72 -9.76
C THR A 30 -4.61 -15.35 -9.14
N GLY A 31 -4.74 -16.10 -8.05
CA GLY A 31 -3.66 -16.86 -7.39
C GLY A 31 -3.15 -16.24 -6.09
N THR A 32 -1.99 -16.68 -5.59
CA THR A 32 -1.31 -16.11 -4.41
C THR A 32 0.01 -15.44 -4.80
N LEU A 33 0.41 -14.43 -4.03
CA LEU A 33 1.70 -13.74 -4.15
C LEU A 33 2.67 -14.37 -3.16
N THR A 34 3.96 -14.33 -3.49
CA THR A 34 5.01 -14.76 -2.56
C THR A 34 5.00 -13.85 -1.34
N ALA A 35 5.01 -14.43 -0.13
CA ALA A 35 5.20 -13.68 1.10
C ALA A 35 6.47 -12.81 1.02
N GLY A 36 6.38 -11.58 1.50
CA GLY A 36 7.42 -10.55 1.36
C GLY A 36 7.32 -9.72 0.07
N THR A 37 6.39 -10.02 -0.85
CA THR A 37 6.11 -9.11 -1.99
C THR A 37 5.65 -7.75 -1.46
N VAL A 38 6.29 -6.66 -1.87
CA VAL A 38 5.95 -5.30 -1.47
C VAL A 38 5.34 -4.54 -2.64
N LEU A 39 4.18 -3.92 -2.41
CA LEU A 39 3.52 -3.02 -3.34
C LEU A 39 3.59 -1.59 -2.80
N THR A 40 4.29 -0.70 -3.49
CA THR A 40 4.28 0.73 -3.16
C THR A 40 3.08 1.40 -3.79
N VAL A 41 2.09 1.76 -2.96
CA VAL A 41 0.83 2.38 -3.38
C VAL A 41 1.01 3.89 -3.53
N ILE A 42 1.69 4.52 -2.57
CA ILE A 42 2.06 5.95 -2.63
C ILE A 42 3.57 6.05 -2.43
N ASN A 43 4.26 6.64 -3.40
CA ASN A 43 5.66 7.04 -3.32
C ASN A 43 5.72 8.55 -2.99
N ASN A 44 6.11 8.86 -1.76
CA ASN A 44 6.22 10.21 -1.26
C ASN A 44 7.66 10.71 -1.38
N THR A 45 7.92 11.50 -2.42
CA THR A 45 9.25 12.01 -2.76
C THR A 45 9.70 13.22 -1.94
N ALA A 46 8.89 13.70 -0.99
CA ALA A 46 9.34 14.68 -0.02
C ALA A 46 10.23 14.02 1.06
N THR A 47 10.93 14.83 1.85
CA THR A 47 11.68 14.33 3.01
C THR A 47 10.80 14.13 4.25
N THR A 48 9.56 14.63 4.22
CA THR A 48 8.62 14.54 5.33
C THR A 48 7.75 13.28 5.22
N PRO A 49 7.30 12.71 6.35
CA PRO A 49 6.32 11.62 6.37
C PRO A 49 5.00 11.98 5.67
N ILE A 50 4.22 10.96 5.29
CA ILE A 50 2.80 11.15 4.97
C ILE A 50 2.10 11.67 6.24
N ALA A 51 1.40 12.80 6.13
CA ALA A 51 0.62 13.34 7.22
C ALA A 51 -0.78 12.69 7.24
N GLY A 52 -1.13 12.01 8.34
CA GLY A 52 -2.41 11.33 8.50
C GLY A 52 -2.45 9.94 7.85
N THR A 53 -3.60 9.26 7.98
CA THR A 53 -3.86 7.92 7.43
C THR A 53 -5.23 7.88 6.77
N PHE A 54 -5.46 6.91 5.88
CA PHE A 54 -6.82 6.58 5.47
C PHE A 54 -7.60 6.04 6.67
N SER A 55 -8.86 6.43 6.80
CA SER A 55 -9.69 6.08 7.96
C SER A 55 -9.96 4.59 8.11
N ASN A 56 -9.91 3.83 7.01
CA ASN A 56 -10.11 2.38 6.96
C ASN A 56 -8.82 1.60 6.68
N LEU A 57 -7.65 2.25 6.74
CA LEU A 57 -6.36 1.61 6.45
C LEU A 57 -5.31 2.09 7.46
N ALA A 58 -5.44 1.68 8.71
CA ALA A 58 -4.49 2.03 9.76
C ALA A 58 -3.11 1.42 9.52
N ASN A 59 -2.06 2.05 10.05
CA ASN A 59 -0.70 1.50 10.00
C ASN A 59 -0.65 0.14 10.72
N GLY A 60 -0.02 -0.86 10.10
CA GLY A 60 0.06 -2.23 10.62
C GLY A 60 -1.19 -3.08 10.41
N LEU A 61 -2.29 -2.51 9.89
CA LEU A 61 -3.49 -3.27 9.55
C LEU A 61 -3.12 -4.37 8.53
N VAL A 62 -3.66 -5.57 8.74
CA VAL A 62 -3.63 -6.65 7.77
C VAL A 62 -5.04 -6.83 7.20
N PHE A 63 -5.17 -6.80 5.88
CA PHE A 63 -6.43 -7.09 5.21
C PHE A 63 -6.25 -8.16 4.13
N ALA A 64 -7.30 -8.94 3.90
CA ALA A 64 -7.30 -10.00 2.90
C ALA A 64 -7.84 -9.51 1.54
N SER A 65 -7.21 -9.93 0.45
CA SER A 65 -7.73 -9.74 -0.92
C SER A 65 -7.24 -10.86 -1.85
N ASN A 66 -8.18 -11.50 -2.54
CA ASN A 66 -7.95 -12.63 -3.47
C ASN A 66 -6.95 -13.68 -2.97
N GLY A 67 -7.09 -14.10 -1.71
CA GLY A 67 -6.24 -15.15 -1.11
C GLY A 67 -4.86 -14.68 -0.62
N ASN A 68 -4.63 -13.37 -0.52
CA ASN A 68 -3.41 -12.80 0.05
C ASN A 68 -3.74 -11.93 1.26
N ASN A 69 -2.84 -11.93 2.25
CA ASN A 69 -2.87 -11.00 3.36
C ASN A 69 -1.89 -9.86 3.09
N PHE A 70 -2.35 -8.62 3.15
CA PHE A 70 -1.54 -7.42 2.93
C PHE A 70 -1.41 -6.63 4.22
N GLN A 71 -0.19 -6.48 4.73
CA GLN A 71 0.14 -5.62 5.85
C GLN A 71 0.46 -4.20 5.36
N VAL A 72 -0.19 -3.22 5.98
CA VAL A 72 -0.05 -1.80 5.67
C VAL A 72 1.14 -1.19 6.41
N SER A 73 1.95 -0.38 5.71
CA SER A 73 2.97 0.48 6.32
C SER A 73 2.95 1.87 5.70
N TYR A 74 2.95 2.92 6.52
CA TYR A 74 3.12 4.33 6.11
C TYR A 74 4.58 4.81 6.21
N THR A 75 5.48 3.89 6.58
CA THR A 75 6.93 4.13 6.69
C THR A 75 7.70 3.17 5.80
N GLY A 76 7.07 2.66 4.73
CA GLY A 76 7.70 1.77 3.76
C GLY A 76 8.62 2.53 2.80
N GLY A 77 9.22 1.79 1.86
CA GLY A 77 10.09 2.35 0.82
C GLY A 77 11.25 3.16 1.39
N THR A 78 11.26 4.49 1.17
CA THR A 78 12.28 5.40 1.73
C THR A 78 12.04 5.82 3.19
N GLY A 79 11.03 5.27 3.86
CA GLY A 79 10.68 5.58 5.25
C GLY A 79 9.44 6.46 5.40
N ASN A 80 8.82 6.85 4.28
CA ASN A 80 7.67 7.75 4.23
C ASN A 80 6.65 7.38 3.14
N ASP A 81 6.72 6.16 2.61
CA ASP A 81 5.81 5.66 1.58
C ASP A 81 4.66 4.84 2.18
N LEU A 82 3.53 4.78 1.47
CA LEU A 82 2.48 3.81 1.74
C LEU A 82 2.77 2.53 0.96
N THR A 83 3.09 1.46 1.69
CA THR A 83 3.35 0.14 1.12
C THR A 83 2.41 -0.92 1.68
N LEU A 84 2.13 -1.92 0.85
CA LEU A 84 1.41 -3.14 1.22
C LEU A 84 2.34 -4.34 1.06
N THR A 85 2.66 -5.01 2.15
CA THR A 85 3.54 -6.19 2.16
C THR A 85 2.71 -7.45 2.29
N VAL A 86 2.93 -8.42 1.41
CA VAL A 86 2.28 -9.73 1.52
C VAL A 86 2.86 -10.46 2.73
N VAL A 87 1.99 -10.85 3.66
CA VAL A 87 2.35 -11.63 4.86
C VAL A 87 1.69 -13.01 4.78
N PRO A 88 2.20 -13.99 5.55
CA PRO A 88 1.57 -15.31 5.65
C PRO A 88 0.09 -15.28 6.06
#